data_AF-A0AA37TB61-F1
#
_entry.id   AF-A0AA37TB61-F1
#
_cell.length_a   1.000
_cell.length_b   1.000
_cell.length_c   1.000
_cell.angle_alpha   90.00
_cell.angle_beta   90.00
_cell.angle_gamma   90.00
#
_symmetry.space_group_name_H-M   'P 1'
#
loop_
_entity.id
_entity.type
_entity.pdbx_description
1 polymer ?
#
loop_
_entity_poly.entity_id
_entity_poly.type
_entity_poly.pdbx_seq_one_letter_code
_entity_poly.pdbx_strand_id
1 'polypeptide(L)' 'MKNVTVTMSEALLQRARVAAARDGKSLSRFVAEAVEQRVGRPLTQLEAIERFLAGPPLHVLDENGKAPTRDQLYDDD' A
#
# COMPACT_ATOMS: atom_id res chain seq x y z
N MET A 1 -2.70 15.54 13.57
CA MET A 1 -3.94 15.52 12.76
C MET A 1 -3.85 16.62 11.71
N LYS A 2 -4.16 16.31 10.44
CA LYS A 2 -4.25 17.29 9.34
C LYS A 2 -5.67 17.21 8.79
N ASN A 3 -6.25 18.35 8.44
CA ASN A 3 -7.64 18.44 7.97
C ASN A 3 -7.67 18.78 6.49
N VAL A 4 -8.67 18.27 5.78
CA VAL A 4 -8.95 18.59 4.37
C VAL A 4 -10.41 19.02 4.23
N THR A 5 -10.64 20.05 3.42
CA THR A 5 -11.98 20.46 3.00
C THR A 5 -12.27 19.86 1.64
N VAL A 6 -13.41 19.19 1.49
CA VAL A 6 -13.80 18.52 0.25
C VAL A 6 -15.12 19.09 -0.22
N THR A 7 -15.16 19.58 -1.46
CA THR A 7 -16.41 20.00 -2.12
C THR A 7 -17.14 18.76 -2.62
N MET A 8 -18.43 18.64 -2.30
CA MET A 8 -19.29 17.53 -2.69
C MET A 8 -20.63 18.07 -3.17
N SER A 9 -21.31 17.33 -4.05
CA SER A 9 -22.72 17.62 -4.29
C SER A 9 -23.54 17.35 -3.03
N GLU A 10 -24.58 18.14 -2.81
CA GLU A 10 -25.45 18.01 -1.64
C GLU A 10 -26.06 16.60 -1.52
N ALA A 11 -26.50 16.05 -2.66
CA ALA A 11 -27.05 14.69 -2.72
C ALA A 11 -26.03 13.62 -2.29
N LEU A 12 -24.75 13.79 -2.63
CA LEU A 12 -23.70 12.87 -2.21
C LEU A 12 -23.41 13.01 -0.72
N LEU A 13 -23.33 14.25 -0.22
CA LEU A 13 -23.11 14.52 1.20
C LEU A 13 -24.20 13.89 2.07
N GLN A 14 -25.46 13.95 1.63
CA GLN A 14 -26.57 13.34 2.35
C GLN A 14 -26.46 11.81 2.41
N ARG A 15 -26.17 11.16 1.28
CA ARG A 15 -25.96 9.71 1.26
C ARG A 15 -24.76 9.29 2.11
N ALA A 16 -23.67 10.05 2.08
CA ALA A 16 -22.49 9.79 2.90
C ALA A 16 -22.79 9.88 4.40
N ARG A 17 -23.62 10.85 4.84
CA ARG A 17 -24.06 10.94 6.24
C ARG A 17 -24.89 9.73 6.67
N VAL A 18 -25.83 9.29 5.82
CA VAL A 18 -26.64 8.10 6.09
C VAL A 18 -25.77 6.85 6.18
N ALA A 19 -24.82 6.67 5.26
CA ALA A 19 -23.88 5.56 5.29
C ALA A 19 -23.00 5.59 6.56
N ALA A 20 -22.44 6.75 6.91
CA ALA A 20 -21.64 6.90 8.12
C ALA A 20 -22.45 6.57 9.39
N ALA A 21 -23.69 7.05 9.48
CA ALA A 21 -24.58 6.77 10.61
C ALA A 21 -24.95 5.28 10.70
N ARG A 22 -25.20 4.63 9.55
CA ARG A 22 -25.45 3.18 9.49
C ARG A 22 -24.27 2.38 10.04
N ASP A 23 -23.05 2.85 9.82
CA ASP A 23 -21.82 2.26 10.35
C ASP A 23 -21.50 2.67 11.81
N GLY A 24 -22.32 3.53 12.42
CA GLY A 24 -22.05 4.08 13.76
C GLY A 24 -20.83 5.02 13.80
N LYS A 25 -20.46 5.63 12.67
CA LYS A 25 -19.27 6.48 12.51
C LYS A 25 -19.65 7.94 12.30
N SER A 26 -18.75 8.84 12.68
CA SER A 26 -18.81 10.22 12.20
C SER A 26 -18.51 10.29 10.70
N LEU A 27 -19.04 11.30 10.01
CA LEU A 27 -18.79 11.51 8.59
C LEU A 27 -17.28 11.62 8.28
N SER A 28 -16.53 12.34 9.11
CA SER A 28 -15.08 12.49 8.95
C SER A 28 -14.34 11.15 9.03
N ARG A 29 -14.72 10.27 9.96
CA ARG A 29 -14.13 8.94 10.10
C ARG A 29 -14.49 8.05 8.92
N PHE A 30 -15.75 8.06 8.51
CA PHE A 30 -16.22 7.33 7.33
C PHE A 30 -15.45 7.72 6.06
N VAL A 31 -15.27 9.03 5.82
CA VAL A 31 -14.51 9.52 4.66
C VAL A 31 -13.02 9.17 4.77
N ALA A 32 -12.42 9.29 5.95
CA ALA A 32 -11.01 8.94 6.15
C ALA A 32 -10.74 7.45 5.87
N GLU A 33 -11.61 6.56 6.36
CA GLU A 33 -11.51 5.12 6.10
C GLU A 33 -11.72 4.78 4.62
N ALA A 34 -12.66 5.44 3.94
CA ALA A 34 -12.86 5.26 2.50
C ALA A 34 -11.62 5.68 1.69
N VAL A 35 -10.96 6.77 2.10
CA VAL A 35 -9.68 7.19 1.50
C VAL A 35 -8.60 6.15 1.78
N GLU A 36 -8.43 5.71 3.03
CA GLU A 36 -7.44 4.70 3.42
C GLU A 36 -7.60 3.39 2.64
N GLN A 37 -8.83 2.91 2.45
CA GLN A 37 -9.12 1.73 1.63
C GLN A 37 -8.70 1.93 0.16
N ARG A 38 -8.83 3.15 -0.37
CA ARG A 38 -8.53 3.45 -1.78
C ARG A 38 -7.05 3.70 -2.04
N VAL A 39 -6.35 4.34 -1.10
CA VAL A 39 -4.91 4.63 -1.21
C VAL A 39 -4.04 3.49 -0.67
N GLY A 40 -4.63 2.60 0.14
CA GLY A 40 -3.92 1.56 0.87
C GLY A 40 -3.30 2.09 2.17
N ARG A 41 -2.99 1.17 3.07
CA ARG A 41 -2.15 1.48 4.24
C ARG A 41 -0.69 1.59 3.77
N PRO A 42 0.11 2.48 4.39
CA PRO A 42 1.55 2.39 4.23
C PRO A 42 1.96 0.98 4.64
N LEU A 43 2.64 0.25 3.74
CA LEU A 43 3.24 -1.03 4.11
C LEU A 43 4.17 -0.77 5.29
N THR A 44 4.06 -1.58 6.33
CA THR A 44 5.12 -1.63 7.33
C THR A 44 6.43 -2.02 6.64
N GLN A 45 7.55 -1.62 7.22
CA GLN A 45 8.87 -1.97 6.68
C GLN A 45 9.00 -3.50 6.47
N LEU A 46 8.42 -4.29 7.38
CA LEU A 46 8.41 -5.75 7.28
C LEU A 46 7.59 -6.23 6.08
N GLU A 47 6.35 -5.76 5.90
CA GLU A 47 5.51 -6.14 4.75
C GLU A 47 6.15 -5.72 3.41
N ALA A 48 6.87 -4.59 3.38
CA ALA A 48 7.61 -4.17 2.20
C ALA A 48 8.78 -5.13 1.88
N ILE A 49 9.52 -5.58 2.90
CA ILE A 49 10.59 -6.58 2.76
C ILE A 49 10.01 -7.93 2.33
N GLU A 50 8.95 -8.41 2.98
CA GLU A 50 8.30 -9.68 2.63
C GLU A 50 7.80 -9.67 1.20
N ARG A 51 7.16 -8.58 0.76
CA ARG A 51 6.72 -8.43 -0.63
C ARG A 51 7.88 -8.40 -1.63
N PHE A 52 9.00 -7.76 -1.27
CA PHE A 52 10.19 -7.75 -2.10
C PHE A 52 10.80 -9.16 -2.23
N LEU A 53 10.93 -9.88 -1.12
CA LEU A 53 11.48 -11.24 -1.09
C LEU A 53 10.55 -12.29 -1.72
N ALA A 54 9.23 -12.06 -1.73
CA ALA A 54 8.25 -12.92 -2.39
C ALA A 54 8.17 -12.68 -3.92
N GLY A 55 8.87 -11.68 -4.44
CA GLY A 55 8.96 -11.41 -5.88
C GLY A 55 9.73 -12.52 -6.62
N PRO A 56 9.68 -12.53 -7.97
CA PRO A 56 10.50 -13.43 -8.76
C PRO A 56 11.99 -13.22 -8.42
N PRO A 57 12.82 -14.28 -8.53
CA PRO A 57 14.26 -14.17 -8.44
C PRO A 57 14.76 -12.96 -9.21
N LEU A 58 15.56 -12.13 -8.56
CA LEU A 58 16.30 -11.09 -9.28
C LEU A 58 17.14 -11.78 -10.37
N HIS A 59 17.29 -11.15 -11.55
CA HIS A 59 18.09 -11.68 -12.67
C HIS A 59 19.60 -11.87 -12.35
N VAL A 60 19.96 -11.77 -11.08
CA VAL A 60 21.29 -12.06 -10.52
C VAL A 60 21.43 -13.51 -10.10
N LEU A 61 20.35 -14.32 -10.10
CA LEU A 61 20.44 -15.74 -9.82
C LEU A 61 20.68 -16.54 -11.11
N ASP A 62 21.50 -17.57 -11.02
CA ASP A 62 21.73 -18.52 -12.12
C ASP A 62 20.51 -19.44 -12.37
N GLU A 63 20.63 -20.36 -13.32
CA GLU A 63 19.59 -21.35 -13.67
C GLU A 63 19.18 -22.27 -12.51
N ASN A 64 19.99 -22.35 -11.45
CA ASN A 64 19.73 -23.11 -10.23
C ASN A 64 19.23 -22.24 -9.07
N GLY A 65 19.00 -20.95 -9.30
CA GLY A 65 18.55 -20.00 -8.28
C GLY A 65 19.65 -19.55 -7.31
N LYS A 66 20.93 -19.75 -7.66
CA LYS A 66 22.07 -19.37 -6.82
C LYS A 66 22.64 -18.03 -7.26
N ALA A 67 22.96 -17.17 -6.29
CA ALA A 67 23.68 -15.94 -6.57
C ALA A 67 25.15 -16.25 -6.89
N PRO A 68 25.78 -15.52 -7.84
CA PRO A 68 27.20 -15.66 -8.14
C PRO A 68 28.04 -15.35 -6.90
N THR A 69 29.14 -16.07 -6.74
CA THR A 69 30.16 -15.72 -5.74
C THR A 69 30.88 -14.44 -6.16
N ARG A 70 31.54 -13.79 -5.19
CA ARG A 70 32.34 -12.59 -5.45
C ARG A 70 33.36 -12.83 -6.57
N ASP A 71 34.08 -13.94 -6.48
CA ASP A 71 35.14 -14.31 -7.42
C ASP A 71 34.58 -14.45 -8.85
N GLN A 72 33.38 -15.03 -9.00
CA GLN A 72 32.68 -15.13 -10.30
C GLN A 72 32.23 -13.79 -10.90
N LEU A 73 32.18 -12.72 -10.10
CA LEU A 73 31.73 -11.39 -10.50
C LEU A 73 32.87 -10.43 -10.83
N TYR A 74 34.06 -10.69 -10.29
CA TYR A 74 35.17 -9.74 -10.29
C TYR A 74 36.52 -10.35 -10.70
N ASP A 75 36.65 -11.68 -10.76
CA ASP A 75 37.90 -12.38 -11.10
C ASP A 75 37.84 -13.04 -12.50
N ASP A 76 37.09 -12.45 -13.45
CA ASP A 76 37.23 -12.77 -14.87
C ASP A 76 38.55 -12.16 -15.40
N ASP A 77 39.59 -13.00 -15.52
CA ASP A 77 40.81 -12.76 -16.32
C ASP A 77 40.57 -13.08 -17.82
#